data_AF-A0A6L6CZT0-F1
#
_entry.id   AF-A0A6L6CZT0-F1
#
_cell.length_a   1.000
_cell.length_b   1.000
_cell.length_c   1.000
_cell.angle_alpha   90.00
_cell.angle_beta   90.00
_cell.angle_gamma   90.00
#
_symmetry.space_group_name_H-M   'P 1'
#
loop_
_entity.id
_entity.type
_entity.pdbx_description
1 polymer ?
#
loop_
_entity_poly.entity_id
_entity_poly.type
_entity_poly.pdbx_seq_one_letter_code
_entity_poly.pdbx_strand_id
1 'polypeptide(L)'
;VDLVRNDLGQVCESGSVKVVDLLRLEEHPGLVHLVSDVEGTLPAESGWREILAALTPPGSVSGAPKSSALEVIERLENSSRGIYCGGFGWVNADNKSAELAVGIRTFWQEFSAGTKSLNFGTGAGITWASDPAGEWQETELKAERLLSIAAMSSDAKIATSS
;
A
#
# COMPACT_ATOMS: atom_id res chain seq x y z
N VAL A 1 -5.69 -12.37 -4.28
CA VAL A 1 -5.83 -12.69 -5.73
C VAL A 1 -7.18 -12.26 -6.26
N ASP A 2 -8.30 -12.77 -5.74
CA ASP A 2 -9.62 -12.46 -6.31
C ASP A 2 -10.00 -10.99 -6.26
N LEU A 3 -9.58 -10.26 -5.22
CA LEU A 3 -9.86 -8.83 -5.15
C LEU A 3 -9.13 -8.03 -6.24
N VAL A 4 -7.88 -8.39 -6.54
CA VAL A 4 -7.11 -7.78 -7.65
C VAL A 4 -7.75 -8.14 -9.01
N ARG A 5 -8.21 -9.38 -9.18
CA ARG A 5 -8.95 -9.79 -10.38
C ARG A 5 -10.24 -8.99 -10.55
N ASN A 6 -10.97 -8.78 -9.46
CA ASN A 6 -12.19 -7.96 -9.45
C ASN A 6 -11.88 -6.52 -9.85
N ASP A 7 -10.84 -5.92 -9.27
CA ASP A 7 -10.45 -4.54 -9.56
C ASP A 7 -10.02 -4.36 -11.04
N LEU A 8 -9.15 -5.24 -11.54
CA LEU A 8 -8.76 -5.24 -12.95
C LEU A 8 -9.96 -5.51 -13.89
N GLY A 9 -10.89 -6.37 -13.48
CA GLY A 9 -12.10 -6.67 -14.24
C GLY A 9 -13.02 -5.46 -14.47
N GLN A 10 -12.88 -4.38 -13.69
CA GLN A 10 -13.65 -3.15 -13.90
C GLN A 10 -13.11 -2.28 -15.03
N VAL A 11 -11.83 -2.44 -15.40
CA VAL A 11 -11.12 -1.55 -16.35
C VAL A 11 -10.50 -2.27 -17.53
N CYS A 12 -10.28 -3.59 -17.43
CA CYS A 12 -9.74 -4.40 -18.51
C CYS A 12 -10.83 -4.94 -19.44
N GLU A 13 -10.43 -5.35 -20.65
CA GLU A 13 -11.29 -6.04 -21.61
C GLU A 13 -11.87 -7.32 -21.01
N SER A 14 -13.14 -7.58 -21.30
CA SER A 14 -13.85 -8.76 -20.79
C SER A 14 -13.12 -10.05 -21.18
N GLY A 15 -12.86 -10.91 -20.19
CA GLY A 15 -12.14 -12.16 -20.37
C GLY A 15 -10.61 -12.06 -20.49
N SER A 16 -10.03 -10.85 -20.47
CA SER A 16 -8.58 -10.68 -20.55
C SER A 16 -7.85 -10.88 -19.21
N VAL A 17 -8.55 -10.70 -18.09
CA VAL A 17 -7.96 -10.76 -16.74
C VAL A 17 -7.62 -12.20 -16.36
N LYS A 18 -6.35 -12.47 -16.11
CA LYS A 18 -5.81 -13.79 -15.76
C LYS A 18 -4.80 -13.70 -14.64
N VAL A 19 -4.72 -14.76 -13.84
CA VAL A 19 -3.62 -14.96 -12.89
C VAL A 19 -2.49 -15.63 -13.66
N VAL A 20 -1.34 -14.96 -13.78
CA VAL A 20 -0.20 -15.46 -14.56
C VAL A 20 0.80 -16.20 -13.69
N ASP A 21 0.89 -15.82 -12.41
CA ASP A 21 1.67 -16.52 -11.40
C ASP A 21 0.85 -16.57 -10.10
N LEU A 22 0.75 -17.76 -9.51
CA LEU A 22 -0.14 -18.00 -8.38
C LEU A 22 0.67 -18.54 -7.20
N LEU A 23 0.71 -17.76 -6.12
CA LEU A 23 1.26 -18.14 -4.83
C LEU A 23 2.73 -18.61 -4.93
N ARG A 24 3.55 -17.89 -5.70
CA ARG A 24 5.00 -18.10 -5.65
C ARG A 24 5.54 -17.63 -4.31
N LEU A 25 6.57 -18.31 -3.83
CA LEU A 25 7.38 -17.80 -2.74
C LEU A 25 8.37 -16.78 -3.30
N GLU A 26 8.38 -15.60 -2.70
CA GLU A 26 9.34 -14.54 -3.02
C GLU A 26 10.17 -14.22 -1.79
N GLU A 27 11.48 -14.40 -1.90
CA GLU A 27 12.42 -14.12 -0.82
C GLU A 27 12.80 -12.64 -0.84
N HIS A 28 12.59 -11.98 0.30
CA HIS A 28 13.11 -10.65 0.57
C HIS A 28 14.04 -10.68 1.78
N PRO A 29 14.90 -9.67 1.98
CA PRO A 29 15.75 -9.60 3.15
C PRO A 29 14.95 -9.72 4.46
N GLY A 30 15.11 -10.85 5.15
CA GLY A 30 14.50 -11.13 6.45
C GLY A 30 13.06 -11.66 6.43
N LEU A 31 12.47 -11.96 5.27
CA LEU A 31 11.09 -12.45 5.17
C LEU A 31 10.79 -13.12 3.82
N VAL A 32 9.85 -14.07 3.82
CA VAL A 32 9.34 -14.71 2.60
C VAL A 32 7.89 -14.29 2.40
N HIS A 33 7.56 -13.82 1.20
CA HIS A 33 6.21 -13.45 0.80
C HIS A 33 5.59 -14.52 -0.10
N LEU A 34 4.26 -14.64 -0.01
CA LEU A 34 3.47 -15.37 -0.99
C LEU A 34 2.91 -14.37 -1.99
N VAL A 35 3.42 -14.40 -3.21
CA VAL A 35 3.11 -13.40 -4.25
C VAL A 35 2.34 -14.06 -5.38
N SER A 36 1.38 -13.31 -5.94
CA SER A 36 0.64 -13.72 -7.12
C SER A 36 0.53 -12.53 -8.07
N ASP A 37 0.73 -12.79 -9.36
CA ASP A 37 0.65 -11.78 -10.40
C ASP A 37 -0.64 -11.94 -11.19
N VAL A 38 -1.34 -10.83 -11.40
CA VAL A 38 -2.59 -10.76 -12.16
C VAL A 38 -2.42 -9.71 -13.24
N GLU A 39 -2.76 -10.09 -14.47
CA GLU A 39 -2.63 -9.24 -15.64
C GLU A 39 -3.96 -9.17 -16.39
N GLY A 40 -4.18 -8.09 -17.13
CA GLY A 40 -5.31 -7.91 -18.03
C GLY A 40 -5.01 -6.90 -19.13
N THR A 41 -5.79 -6.91 -20.20
CA THR A 41 -5.63 -5.98 -21.33
C THR A 41 -6.50 -4.76 -21.10
N LEU A 42 -5.91 -3.57 -21.16
CA LEU A 42 -6.67 -2.32 -21.13
C LEU A 42 -7.27 -2.00 -22.51
N PRO A 43 -8.52 -1.55 -22.60
CA PRO A 43 -9.06 -0.95 -23.81
C PRO A 43 -8.18 0.19 -24.37
N ALA A 44 -8.16 0.36 -25.70
CA ALA A 44 -7.32 1.36 -26.36
C ALA A 44 -7.53 2.80 -25.85
N GLU A 45 -8.79 3.12 -25.49
CA GLU A 45 -9.23 4.44 -25.05
C GLU A 45 -9.22 4.61 -23.50
N SER A 46 -8.59 3.69 -22.75
CA SER A 46 -8.50 3.80 -21.30
C SER A 46 -7.70 5.02 -20.87
N GLY A 47 -8.28 5.82 -19.97
CA GLY A 47 -7.63 6.95 -19.32
C GLY A 47 -7.07 6.59 -17.95
N TRP A 48 -6.04 7.32 -17.51
CA TRP A 48 -5.41 7.12 -16.21
C TRP A 48 -6.37 7.33 -15.04
N ARG A 49 -7.34 8.24 -15.18
CA ARG A 49 -8.31 8.54 -14.13
C ARG A 49 -9.17 7.32 -13.82
N GLU A 50 -9.67 6.66 -14.85
CA GLU A 50 -10.52 5.47 -14.73
C GLU A 50 -9.71 4.29 -14.15
N ILE A 51 -8.49 4.10 -14.64
CA ILE A 51 -7.56 3.07 -14.15
C ILE A 51 -7.29 3.26 -12.65
N LEU A 52 -6.88 4.46 -12.24
CA LEU A 52 -6.55 4.74 -10.84
C LEU A 52 -7.76 4.62 -9.92
N ALA A 53 -8.94 5.07 -10.37
CA ALA A 53 -10.17 4.99 -9.59
C ALA A 53 -10.60 3.55 -9.31
N ALA A 54 -10.37 2.62 -10.24
CA ALA A 54 -10.70 1.21 -10.03
C ALA A 54 -9.68 0.48 -9.15
N LEU A 55 -8.40 0.82 -9.28
CA LEU A 55 -7.30 0.10 -8.62
C LEU A 55 -6.97 0.64 -7.21
N THR A 56 -7.44 1.83 -6.85
CA THR A 56 -7.06 2.51 -5.59
C THR A 56 -8.23 2.63 -4.61
N PRO A 57 -8.03 2.34 -3.30
CA PRO A 57 -6.83 1.73 -2.72
C PRO A 57 -6.79 0.21 -3.00
N PRO A 58 -5.59 -0.39 -2.98
CA PRO A 58 -5.44 -1.82 -3.23
C PRO A 58 -6.07 -2.67 -2.11
N GLY A 59 -6.47 -3.88 -2.47
CA GLY A 59 -7.12 -4.82 -1.56
C GLY A 59 -6.31 -5.19 -0.32
N SER A 60 -4.98 -5.21 -0.45
CA SER A 60 -4.06 -5.57 0.65
C SER A 60 -4.07 -4.60 1.82
N VAL A 61 -4.52 -3.36 1.60
CA VAL A 61 -4.56 -2.30 2.63
C VAL A 61 -5.98 -1.82 2.96
N SER A 62 -6.97 -2.31 2.23
CA SER A 62 -8.38 -2.02 2.46
C SER A 62 -9.07 -3.24 3.10
N GLY A 63 -9.17 -4.35 2.38
CA GLY A 63 -9.81 -5.58 2.82
C GLY A 63 -10.81 -6.10 1.79
N ALA A 64 -11.53 -7.17 2.14
CA ALA A 64 -12.50 -7.82 1.26
C ALA A 64 -13.81 -8.12 2.01
N PRO A 65 -14.99 -7.79 1.46
CA PRO A 65 -15.23 -6.99 0.25
C PRO A 65 -14.74 -5.53 0.39
N LYS A 66 -14.20 -4.95 -0.69
CA LYS A 66 -13.51 -3.65 -0.64
C LYS A 66 -14.39 -2.51 -0.12
N SER A 67 -15.62 -2.38 -0.62
CA SER A 67 -16.54 -1.30 -0.21
C SER A 67 -16.84 -1.34 1.29
N SER A 68 -17.24 -2.51 1.81
CA SER A 68 -17.52 -2.68 3.24
C SER A 68 -16.29 -2.47 4.11
N ALA A 69 -15.11 -2.91 3.65
CA ALA A 69 -13.87 -2.69 4.38
C ALA A 69 -13.53 -1.19 4.49
N LEU A 70 -13.69 -0.44 3.39
CA LEU A 70 -13.47 1.01 3.36
C LEU A 70 -14.46 1.76 4.25
N GLU A 71 -15.75 1.37 4.27
CA GLU A 71 -16.74 1.95 5.19
C GLU A 71 -16.37 1.73 6.67
N VAL A 72 -15.87 0.54 7.01
CA VAL A 72 -15.42 0.24 8.37
C VAL A 72 -14.18 1.07 8.72
N ILE A 73 -13.21 1.17 7.81
CA ILE A 73 -12.02 2.00 7.98
C ILE A 73 -12.41 3.47 8.21
N GLU A 74 -13.26 4.04 7.36
CA GLU A 74 -13.71 5.42 7.47
C GLU A 74 -14.43 5.71 8.79
N ARG A 75 -15.20 4.72 9.30
CA ARG A 75 -15.91 4.85 10.58
C ARG A 75 -14.99 4.74 11.80
N LEU A 76 -13.94 3.93 11.73
CA LEU A 76 -13.08 3.60 12.87
C LEU A 76 -11.82 4.47 12.98
N GLU A 77 -11.31 4.98 11.86
CA GLU A 77 -10.12 5.82 11.85
C GLU A 77 -10.46 7.29 12.09
N ASN A 78 -9.74 7.93 13.01
CA ASN A 78 -9.99 9.32 13.41
C ASN A 78 -9.47 10.37 12.40
N SER A 79 -8.82 9.93 11.33
CA SER A 79 -8.18 10.79 10.34
C SER A 79 -8.06 10.10 9.00
N SER A 80 -8.01 10.88 7.92
CA SER A 80 -7.66 10.35 6.59
C SER A 80 -6.24 9.78 6.58
N ARG A 81 -6.04 8.68 5.87
CA ARG A 81 -4.74 8.01 5.75
C ARG A 81 -3.71 8.80 4.93
N GLY A 82 -4.15 9.73 4.07
CA GLY A 82 -3.26 10.57 3.27
C GLY A 82 -2.30 9.74 2.40
N ILE A 83 -0.99 9.89 2.62
CA ILE A 83 0.05 9.13 1.89
C ILE A 83 0.05 7.66 2.30
N TYR A 84 -0.31 7.35 3.55
CA TYR A 84 -0.41 5.97 4.01
C TYR A 84 -1.51 5.23 3.25
N CYS A 85 -1.20 4.05 2.71
CA CYS A 85 -2.08 3.25 1.85
C CYS A 85 -2.49 3.95 0.53
N GLY A 86 -1.91 5.10 0.19
CA GLY A 86 -2.03 5.76 -1.11
C GLY A 86 -1.14 5.11 -2.17
N GLY A 87 -1.13 5.68 -3.38
CA GLY A 87 -0.22 5.29 -4.46
C GLY A 87 0.93 6.28 -4.64
N PHE A 88 2.15 5.79 -4.85
CA PHE A 88 3.30 6.61 -5.24
C PHE A 88 4.08 5.95 -6.36
N GLY A 89 4.66 6.74 -7.27
CA GLY A 89 5.37 6.21 -8.43
C GLY A 89 5.36 7.20 -9.58
N TRP A 90 5.39 6.69 -10.81
CA TRP A 90 5.44 7.51 -12.02
C TRP A 90 4.41 7.06 -13.05
N VAL A 91 3.99 8.02 -13.87
CA VAL A 91 3.11 7.83 -15.02
C VAL A 91 3.76 8.51 -16.21
N ASN A 92 3.95 7.76 -17.29
CA ASN A 92 4.36 8.29 -18.58
C ASN A 92 3.12 8.29 -19.50
N ALA A 93 2.59 9.50 -19.73
CA ALA A 93 1.42 9.69 -20.56
C ALA A 93 1.68 9.44 -22.05
N ASP A 94 2.93 9.61 -22.51
CA ASP A 94 3.29 9.50 -23.93
C ASP A 94 3.26 8.05 -24.41
N ASN A 95 3.79 7.13 -23.59
CA ASN A 95 3.83 5.70 -23.91
C ASN A 95 2.80 4.86 -23.14
N LYS A 96 1.88 5.51 -22.41
CA LYS A 96 0.83 4.88 -21.59
C LYS A 96 1.36 3.82 -20.61
N SER A 97 2.51 4.07 -19.98
CA SER A 97 3.06 3.20 -18.94
C SER A 97 3.09 3.88 -17.58
N ALA A 98 3.00 3.09 -16.52
CA ALA A 98 3.11 3.57 -15.15
C ALA A 98 3.64 2.46 -14.26
N GLU A 99 4.31 2.86 -13.20
CA GLU A 99 4.71 1.98 -12.11
C GLU A 99 4.34 2.67 -10.81
N LEU A 100 3.47 2.01 -10.04
CA LEU A 100 2.90 2.55 -8.81
C LEU A 100 3.08 1.53 -7.69
N ALA A 101 3.59 2.01 -6.57
CA ALA A 101 3.69 1.28 -5.32
C ALA A 101 2.68 1.80 -4.30
N VAL A 102 2.32 0.95 -3.35
CA VAL A 102 1.42 1.30 -2.26
C VAL A 102 2.23 1.95 -1.14
N GLY A 103 1.74 3.07 -0.60
CA GLY A 103 2.30 3.85 0.51
C GLY A 103 2.32 3.10 1.84
N ILE A 104 3.08 2.03 1.94
CA ILE A 104 3.32 1.24 3.16
C ILE A 104 4.80 1.24 3.50
N ARG A 105 5.14 1.17 4.79
CA ARG A 105 6.53 1.28 5.28
C ARG A 105 7.23 2.55 4.77
N THR A 106 6.48 3.62 4.59
CA THR A 106 6.94 4.89 4.04
C THR A 106 6.85 5.98 5.11
N PHE A 107 7.90 6.79 5.20
CA PHE A 107 7.90 8.04 5.95
C PHE A 107 7.53 9.20 5.04
N TRP A 108 6.76 10.16 5.56
CA TRP A 108 6.55 11.44 4.89
C TRP A 108 6.67 12.60 5.88
N GLN A 109 7.08 13.75 5.35
CA GLN A 109 7.25 14.96 6.14
C GLN A 109 6.10 15.92 5.85
N GLU A 110 5.52 16.45 6.91
CA GLU A 110 4.53 17.52 6.81
C GLU A 110 5.08 18.77 7.49
N PHE A 111 4.76 19.91 6.89
CA PHE A 111 5.07 21.23 7.43
C PHE A 111 3.75 21.94 7.69
N SER A 112 3.39 22.10 8.95
CA SER A 112 2.16 22.77 9.36
C SER A 112 2.45 23.73 10.51
N ALA A 113 1.94 24.95 10.40
CA ALA A 113 2.12 26.00 11.41
C ALA A 113 3.58 26.21 11.87
N GLY A 114 4.54 26.13 10.94
CA GLY A 114 5.97 26.29 11.23
C GLY A 114 6.61 25.09 11.95
N THR A 115 5.86 24.02 12.21
CA THR A 115 6.37 22.78 12.79
C THR A 115 6.55 21.72 11.71
N LYS A 116 7.69 21.03 11.75
CA LYS A 116 7.99 19.89 10.88
C LYS A 116 7.69 18.60 11.63
N SER A 117 6.76 17.79 11.12
CA SER A 117 6.49 16.44 11.62
C SER A 117 7.00 15.40 10.62
N LEU A 118 7.48 14.28 11.16
CA LEU A 118 7.77 13.07 10.39
C LEU A 118 6.69 12.05 10.74
N ASN A 119 5.92 11.65 9.73
CA ASN A 119 4.79 10.75 9.87
C ASN A 119 5.11 9.40 9.21
N PHE A 120 4.49 8.35 9.71
CA PHE A 120 4.43 7.03 9.08
C PHE A 120 3.12 6.35 9.48
N GLY A 121 2.69 5.37 8.70
CA GLY A 121 1.52 4.54 9.01
C GLY A 121 1.89 3.07 9.19
N THR A 122 1.17 2.39 10.07
CA THR A 122 1.24 0.95 10.29
C THR A 122 -0.15 0.40 10.56
N GLY A 123 -0.33 -0.91 10.37
CA GLY A 123 -1.57 -1.61 10.66
C GLY A 123 -1.42 -3.11 10.41
N ALA A 124 -2.53 -3.82 10.57
CA ALA A 124 -2.61 -5.25 10.36
C ALA A 124 -3.92 -5.65 9.67
N GLY A 125 -3.91 -6.79 9.00
CA GLY A 125 -5.06 -7.31 8.28
C GLY A 125 -5.92 -8.15 9.21
N ILE A 126 -7.09 -7.65 9.58
CA ILE A 126 -7.99 -8.34 10.51
C ILE A 126 -8.82 -9.39 9.78
N THR A 127 -8.79 -10.61 10.29
CA THR A 127 -9.62 -11.73 9.83
C THR A 127 -10.52 -12.23 10.95
N TRP A 128 -11.43 -13.14 10.64
CA TRP A 128 -12.30 -13.77 11.64
C TRP A 128 -11.54 -14.48 12.77
N ALA A 129 -10.36 -15.04 12.45
CA ALA A 129 -9.54 -15.78 13.40
C ALA A 129 -8.49 -14.90 14.10
N SER A 130 -8.47 -13.59 13.85
CA SER A 130 -7.51 -12.67 14.45
C SER A 130 -7.74 -12.53 15.95
N ASP A 131 -6.65 -12.51 16.71
CA ASP A 131 -6.64 -12.16 18.13
C ASP A 131 -6.38 -10.65 18.28
N PRO A 132 -7.31 -9.86 18.85
CA PRO A 132 -7.14 -8.41 18.96
C PRO A 132 -5.85 -7.98 19.65
N ALA A 133 -5.41 -8.70 20.68
CA ALA A 133 -4.17 -8.38 21.39
C ALA A 133 -2.94 -8.68 20.52
N GLY A 134 -2.91 -9.81 19.82
CA GLY A 134 -1.86 -10.16 18.87
C GLY A 134 -1.74 -9.17 17.70
N GLU A 135 -2.86 -8.73 17.12
CA GLU A 135 -2.86 -7.76 16.02
C GLU A 135 -2.34 -6.38 16.46
N TRP A 136 -2.65 -5.99 17.70
CA TRP A 136 -2.10 -4.78 18.31
C TRP A 136 -0.57 -4.90 18.47
N GLN A 137 -0.09 -6.01 19.04
CA GLN A 137 1.34 -6.27 19.20
C GLN A 137 2.09 -6.31 17.86
N GLU A 138 1.50 -6.91 16.82
CA GLU A 138 2.09 -6.90 15.48
C GLU A 138 2.20 -5.48 14.92
N THR A 139 1.17 -4.65 15.13
CA THR A 139 1.15 -3.26 14.67
C THR A 139 2.21 -2.43 15.38
N GLU A 140 2.37 -2.61 16.70
CA GLU A 140 3.45 -1.98 17.50
C GLU A 140 4.82 -2.44 17.03
N LEU A 141 5.04 -3.74 16.81
CA LEU A 141 6.32 -4.26 16.33
C LEU A 141 6.72 -3.67 14.96
N LYS A 142 5.76 -3.49 14.05
CA LYS A 142 6.00 -2.82 12.76
C LYS A 142 6.37 -1.34 12.95
N ALA A 143 5.69 -0.65 13.87
CA ALA A 143 6.00 0.74 14.21
C ALA A 143 7.40 0.89 14.82
N GLU A 144 7.75 0.06 15.80
CA GLU A 144 9.06 0.08 16.46
C GLU A 144 10.21 -0.09 15.47
N ARG A 145 10.08 -1.01 14.51
CA ARG A 145 11.08 -1.18 13.45
C ARG A 145 11.24 0.08 12.61
N LEU A 146 10.14 0.73 12.21
CA LEU A 146 10.20 1.99 11.47
C LEU A 146 10.86 3.08 12.33
N LEU A 147 10.43 3.24 13.58
CA LEU A 147 10.99 4.21 14.52
C LEU A 147 12.49 4.01 14.74
N SER A 148 12.97 2.77 14.86
CA SER A 148 14.40 2.49 15.01
C SER A 148 15.22 2.99 13.81
N ILE A 149 14.70 2.85 12.59
CA ILE A 149 15.35 3.35 11.37
C ILE A 149 15.42 4.88 11.38
N ALA A 150 14.33 5.53 11.78
CA ALA A 150 14.29 6.99 11.91
C ALA A 150 15.27 7.50 12.99
N ALA A 151 15.41 6.79 14.11
CA ALA A 151 16.34 7.14 15.19
C ALA A 151 17.81 6.95 14.79
N MET A 152 18.16 5.89 14.05
CA MET A 152 19.52 5.71 13.53
C MET A 152 19.90 6.79 12.50
N SER A 153 18.92 7.34 11.78
CA SER A 153 19.12 8.47 10.88
C SER A 153 19.46 9.78 11.60
N SER A 154 19.07 9.97 12.86
CA SER A 154 19.44 11.16 13.64
C SER A 154 20.88 11.13 14.14
N ASP A 155 21.43 9.95 14.45
CA ASP A 155 22.81 9.80 14.92
C ASP A 155 23.85 9.93 13.80
N ALA A 156 23.46 9.74 12.55
CA ALA A 156 24.33 9.87 11.37
C ALA A 156 24.74 11.32 11.03
N LYS A 157 24.31 12.34 11.80
CA LYS A 157 24.70 13.75 11.61
C LYS A 157 25.86 14.23 12.49
N ILE A 158 26.50 13.36 13.27
CA ILE A 158 27.71 13.71 14.04
C ILE A 158 28.93 13.00 13.43
N ALA A 159 29.18 13.22 12.15
CA ALA A 159 30.51 13.07 11.57
C ALA A 159 31.09 14.48 11.43
N THR A 160 31.79 14.91 12.46
CA THR A 160 32.57 16.15 12.53
C THR A 160 33.51 16.27 11.34
N SER A 161 33.27 17.26 10.49
CA SER A 161 34.33 17.84 9.65
C SER A 161 35.05 18.92 10.47
N SER A 162 36.27 18.57 10.87
CA SER A 162 37.32 19.45 11.39
C SER A 162 37.66 20.60 10.46
#